data_AF-A0A963SAZ9-F1
#
_entry.id   AF-A0A963SAZ9-F1
#
_cell.length_a   1.000
_cell.length_b   1.000
_cell.length_c   1.000
_cell.angle_alpha   90.00
_cell.angle_beta   90.00
_cell.angle_gamma   90.00
#
_symmetry.space_group_name_H-M   'P 1'
#
loop_
_entity.id
_entity.type
_entity.pdbx_description
1 polymer ?
#
loop_
_entity_poly.entity_id
_entity_poly.type
_entity_poly.pdbx_seq_one_letter_code
_entity_poly.pdbx_strand_id
1 'polypeptide(L)'
;VSQTVLKHGAGSCPVGRVPAGEIEAAVIDQLRALFRQPEIVAGTWKAVRTHTDDITETDTHAALLQLDPLWEELFPAEQARIAALLVERVDIGTDGLNVRIRVDGFGGLAREMLAGGIEAAA
;
A
#
# COMPACT_ATOMS: atom_id res chain seq x y z
N VAL A 1 -1.67 -16.41 7.68
CA VAL A 1 -2.00 -17.84 7.89
C VAL A 1 -3.50 -18.03 7.84
N SER A 2 -4.00 -19.04 7.10
CA SER A 2 -5.46 -19.31 6.97
C SER A 2 -6.08 -19.73 8.30
N GLN A 3 -7.18 -19.06 8.71
CA GLN A 3 -7.89 -19.38 9.96
C GLN A 3 -8.47 -20.80 9.95
N THR A 4 -8.88 -21.30 8.79
CA THR A 4 -9.41 -22.66 8.64
C THR A 4 -8.31 -23.69 8.83
N VAL A 5 -7.10 -23.44 8.30
CA VAL A 5 -5.94 -24.32 8.56
C VAL A 5 -5.58 -24.35 10.04
N LEU A 6 -5.58 -23.19 10.70
CA LEU A 6 -5.28 -23.09 12.13
C LEU A 6 -6.30 -23.85 13.00
N LYS A 7 -7.57 -23.91 12.58
CA LYS A 7 -8.67 -24.53 13.34
C LYS A 7 -8.94 -26.00 12.97
N HIS A 8 -8.72 -26.39 11.71
CA HIS A 8 -9.20 -27.67 11.16
C HIS A 8 -8.14 -28.43 10.33
N GLY A 9 -6.89 -27.96 10.29
CA GLY A 9 -5.78 -28.63 9.59
C GLY A 9 -5.70 -28.29 8.10
N ALA A 10 -4.56 -28.62 7.48
CA ALA A 10 -4.19 -28.12 6.14
C ALA A 10 -5.15 -28.52 5.00
N GLY A 11 -5.85 -29.66 5.10
CA GLY A 11 -6.78 -30.15 4.07
C GLY A 11 -8.16 -29.49 4.06
N SER A 12 -8.45 -28.60 5.01
CA SER A 12 -9.78 -27.98 5.19
C SER A 12 -9.92 -26.59 4.57
N CYS A 13 -8.83 -26.00 4.10
CA CYS A 13 -8.84 -24.66 3.52
C CYS A 13 -9.10 -24.72 2.01
N PRO A 14 -10.24 -24.21 1.52
CA PRO A 14 -10.60 -24.30 0.11
C PRO A 14 -9.65 -23.50 -0.81
N VAL A 15 -8.91 -22.54 -0.24
CA VAL A 15 -7.91 -21.73 -0.96
C VAL A 15 -6.57 -22.45 -1.15
N GLY A 16 -6.25 -23.46 -0.32
CA GLY A 16 -4.96 -24.15 -0.38
C GLY A 16 -3.76 -23.28 0.02
N ARG A 17 -2.56 -23.62 -0.50
CA ARG A 17 -1.33 -22.81 -0.34
C ARG A 17 -1.24 -21.83 -1.50
N VAL A 18 -0.90 -20.58 -1.21
CA VAL A 18 -0.67 -19.55 -2.22
C VAL A 18 0.76 -19.02 -2.08
N PRO A 19 1.51 -18.83 -3.18
CA PRO A 19 2.85 -18.25 -3.11
C PRO A 19 2.82 -16.82 -2.55
N ALA A 20 3.70 -16.52 -1.59
CA ALA A 20 3.76 -15.19 -0.99
C ALA A 20 4.09 -14.10 -2.02
N GLY A 21 5.05 -14.37 -2.91
CA GLY A 21 5.46 -13.40 -3.94
C GLY A 21 4.33 -13.02 -4.92
N GLU A 22 3.42 -13.94 -5.25
CA GLU A 22 2.26 -13.62 -6.09
C GLU A 22 1.26 -12.71 -5.36
N ILE A 23 1.05 -12.95 -4.07
CA ILE A 23 0.19 -12.11 -3.23
C ILE A 23 0.81 -10.72 -3.03
N GLU A 24 2.11 -10.66 -2.78
CA GLU A 24 2.85 -9.41 -2.63
C GLU A 24 2.74 -8.55 -3.89
N ALA A 25 3.00 -9.13 -5.06
CA ALA A 25 2.85 -8.45 -6.35
C ALA A 25 1.42 -7.92 -6.56
N ALA A 26 0.40 -8.75 -6.30
CA ALA A 26 -1.00 -8.33 -6.45
C ALA A 26 -1.39 -7.19 -5.51
N VAL A 27 -0.92 -7.21 -4.27
CA VAL A 27 -1.16 -6.14 -3.29
C VAL A 27 -0.48 -4.84 -3.73
N ILE A 28 0.77 -4.92 -4.22
CA ILE A 28 1.52 -3.76 -4.72
C ILE A 28 0.82 -3.16 -5.93
N ASP A 29 0.40 -3.98 -6.90
CA ASP A 29 -0.32 -3.51 -8.08
C ASP A 29 -1.63 -2.81 -7.72
N GLN A 30 -2.36 -3.33 -6.73
CA GLN A 30 -3.57 -2.67 -6.23
C GLN A 30 -3.28 -1.34 -5.55
N LEU A 31 -2.22 -1.25 -4.73
CA LEU A 31 -1.79 0.02 -4.12
C LEU A 31 -1.40 1.05 -5.19
N ARG A 32 -0.61 0.63 -6.20
CA ARG A 32 -0.23 1.47 -7.34
C ARG A 32 -1.44 1.98 -8.11
N ALA A 33 -2.45 1.14 -8.32
CA ALA A 33 -3.71 1.57 -8.95
C ALA A 33 -4.46 2.60 -8.11
N LEU A 34 -4.48 2.45 -6.78
CA LEU A 34 -5.14 3.39 -5.87
C LEU A 34 -4.48 4.78 -5.86
N PHE A 35 -3.14 4.86 -5.90
CA PHE A 35 -2.44 6.15 -5.92
C PHE A 35 -2.80 7.02 -7.13
N ARG A 36 -3.27 6.41 -8.22
CA ARG A 36 -3.68 7.11 -9.46
C ARG A 36 -5.15 7.57 -9.41
N GLN A 37 -5.92 7.20 -8.39
CA GLN A 37 -7.33 7.56 -8.30
C GLN A 37 -7.51 8.99 -7.77
N PRO A 38 -8.29 9.85 -8.46
CA PRO A 38 -8.52 11.23 -8.04
C PRO A 38 -9.03 11.38 -6.60
N GLU A 39 -9.87 10.46 -6.15
CA GLU A 39 -10.44 10.47 -4.80
C GLU A 39 -9.38 10.24 -3.72
N ILE A 40 -8.40 9.37 -4.00
CA ILE A 40 -7.27 9.11 -3.11
C ILE A 40 -6.35 10.32 -3.08
N VAL A 41 -6.05 10.93 -4.23
CA VAL A 41 -5.22 12.13 -4.33
C VAL A 41 -5.86 13.30 -3.55
N ALA A 42 -7.14 13.59 -3.80
CA ALA A 42 -7.86 14.67 -3.14
C ALA A 42 -7.98 14.43 -1.63
N GLY A 43 -8.26 13.19 -1.22
CA GLY A 43 -8.31 12.79 0.19
C GLY A 43 -6.96 12.96 0.89
N THR A 44 -5.88 12.54 0.22
CA THR A 44 -4.51 12.65 0.73
C THR A 44 -4.09 14.11 0.84
N TRP A 45 -4.35 14.95 -0.16
CA TRP A 45 -4.07 16.38 -0.10
C TRP A 45 -4.80 17.05 1.06
N LYS A 46 -6.10 16.73 1.24
CA LYS A 46 -6.89 17.23 2.36
C LYS A 46 -6.31 16.81 3.71
N ALA A 47 -5.74 15.61 3.82
CA ALA A 47 -5.06 15.15 5.02
C ALA A 47 -3.72 15.89 5.24
N VAL A 48 -2.91 16.05 4.20
CA VAL A 48 -1.58 16.67 4.28
C VAL A 48 -1.67 18.18 4.59
N ARG A 49 -2.56 18.92 3.93
CA ARG A 49 -2.69 20.38 4.11
C ARG A 49 -3.02 20.81 5.54
N THR A 50 -3.58 19.92 6.36
CA THR A 50 -3.87 20.23 7.78
C THR A 50 -2.60 20.40 8.63
N HIS A 51 -1.44 19.98 8.13
CA HIS A 51 -0.16 20.05 8.83
C HIS A 51 0.88 20.91 8.10
N THR A 52 0.61 21.33 6.86
CA THR A 52 1.50 22.15 6.03
C THR A 52 0.67 23.01 5.08
N ASP A 53 0.70 24.34 5.25
CA ASP A 53 -0.15 25.27 4.51
C ASP A 53 0.27 25.51 3.05
N ASP A 54 1.49 25.11 2.65
CA ASP A 54 2.10 25.45 1.35
C ASP A 54 2.17 24.27 0.35
N ILE A 55 1.37 23.21 0.55
CA ILE A 55 1.33 22.04 -0.35
C ILE A 55 0.07 22.08 -1.21
N THR A 56 0.25 22.09 -2.54
CA THR A 56 -0.87 22.00 -3.47
C THR A 56 -1.33 20.56 -3.68
N GLU A 57 -2.54 20.39 -4.20
CA GLU A 57 -3.05 19.06 -4.61
C GLU A 57 -2.18 18.46 -5.73
N THR A 58 -1.67 19.31 -6.63
CA THR A 58 -0.73 18.91 -7.68
C THR A 58 0.58 18.36 -7.12
N ASP A 59 1.14 19.00 -6.10
CA ASP A 59 2.37 18.52 -5.45
C ASP A 59 2.13 17.17 -4.76
N THR A 60 0.97 17.01 -4.11
CA THR A 60 0.57 15.74 -3.49
C THR A 60 0.42 14.64 -4.54
N HIS A 61 -0.21 14.96 -5.67
CA HIS A 61 -0.38 14.03 -6.78
C HIS A 61 0.97 13.62 -7.38
N ALA A 62 1.87 14.58 -7.62
CA ALA A 62 3.21 14.31 -8.13
C ALA A 62 4.02 13.42 -7.18
N ALA A 63 3.98 13.70 -5.87
CA ALA A 63 4.62 12.91 -4.85
C ALA A 63 4.11 11.45 -4.82
N LEU A 64 2.79 11.24 -4.88
CA LEU A 64 2.20 9.90 -4.91
C LEU A 64 2.55 9.14 -6.20
N LEU A 65 2.60 9.81 -7.36
CA LEU A 65 3.00 9.19 -8.62
C LEU A 65 4.48 8.84 -8.67
N GLN A 66 5.34 9.63 -8.02
CA GLN A 66 6.78 9.37 -7.97
C GLN A 66 7.13 8.08 -7.19
N LEU A 67 6.25 7.64 -6.29
CA LEU A 67 6.44 6.38 -5.58
C LEU A 67 6.46 5.17 -6.53
N ASP A 68 5.73 5.21 -7.64
CA ASP A 68 5.63 4.08 -8.59
C ASP A 68 6.99 3.67 -9.19
N PRO A 69 7.80 4.58 -9.79
CA PRO A 69 9.14 4.26 -10.24
C PRO A 69 10.12 4.01 -9.09
N LEU A 70 9.98 4.71 -7.95
CA LEU A 70 10.88 4.52 -6.80
C LEU A 70 10.70 3.16 -6.15
N TRP A 71 9.51 2.57 -6.20
CA TRP A 71 9.18 1.34 -5.50
C TRP A 71 10.16 0.19 -5.78
N GLU A 72 10.55 0.01 -7.04
CA GLU A 72 11.50 -1.05 -7.45
C GLU A 72 12.93 -0.77 -6.98
N GLU A 73 13.24 0.49 -6.66
CA GLU A 73 14.53 0.92 -6.12
C GLU A 73 14.53 0.86 -4.58
N LEU A 74 13.39 0.65 -3.91
CA LEU A 74 13.34 0.59 -2.45
C LEU A 74 14.00 -0.68 -1.91
N PHE A 75 14.65 -0.55 -0.75
CA PHE A 75 15.04 -1.72 0.01
C PHE A 75 13.81 -2.57 0.37
N PRO A 76 13.92 -3.92 0.41
CA PRO A 76 12.79 -4.79 0.78
C PRO A 76 12.15 -4.43 2.13
N ALA A 77 12.96 -3.95 3.09
CA ALA A 77 12.47 -3.49 4.38
C ALA A 77 11.58 -2.25 4.26
N GLU A 78 11.90 -1.34 3.34
CA GLU A 78 11.15 -0.11 3.12
C GLU A 78 9.85 -0.38 2.37
N GLN A 79 9.87 -1.27 1.38
CA GLN A 79 8.64 -1.77 0.74
C GLN A 79 7.70 -2.38 1.78
N ALA A 80 8.22 -3.21 2.69
CA ALA A 80 7.43 -3.83 3.76
C ALA A 80 6.87 -2.78 4.75
N ARG A 81 7.64 -1.74 5.09
CA ARG A 81 7.18 -0.65 5.96
C ARG A 81 6.02 0.12 5.32
N ILE A 82 6.16 0.51 4.04
CA ILE A 82 5.11 1.24 3.32
C ILE A 82 3.86 0.36 3.14
N ALA A 83 4.03 -0.91 2.79
CA ALA A 83 2.91 -1.84 2.72
C ALA A 83 2.19 -1.97 4.08
N ALA A 84 2.92 -2.06 5.18
CA ALA A 84 2.33 -2.12 6.53
C ALA A 84 1.66 -0.81 6.97
N LEU A 85 2.08 0.34 6.43
CA LEU A 85 1.44 1.64 6.64
C LEU A 85 0.09 1.72 5.92
N LEU A 86 0.02 1.23 4.68
CA LEU A 86 -1.13 1.41 3.81
C LEU A 86 -2.14 0.26 3.85
N VAL A 87 -1.70 -0.96 4.16
CA VAL A 87 -2.56 -2.14 4.15
C VAL A 87 -3.03 -2.43 5.57
N GLU A 88 -4.34 -2.39 5.76
CA GLU A 88 -4.97 -2.84 7.00
C GLU A 88 -4.97 -4.36 7.06
N ARG A 89 -5.44 -5.00 5.99
CA ARG A 89 -5.65 -6.44 5.92
C ARG A 89 -5.77 -6.92 4.47
N VAL A 90 -5.28 -8.13 4.20
CA VAL A 90 -5.52 -8.86 2.96
C VAL A 90 -6.36 -10.09 3.27
N ASP A 91 -7.52 -10.21 2.64
CA ASP A 91 -8.41 -11.36 2.70
C ASP A 91 -8.31 -12.13 1.38
N ILE A 92 -8.01 -13.42 1.44
CA ILE A 92 -7.89 -14.30 0.27
C ILE A 92 -8.99 -15.35 0.36
N GLY A 93 -9.85 -15.39 -0.66
CA GLY A 93 -10.93 -16.35 -0.81
C GLY A 93 -10.84 -17.10 -2.13
N THR A 94 -11.78 -18.02 -2.35
CA THR A 94 -11.92 -18.72 -3.64
C THR A 94 -12.32 -17.79 -4.78
N ASP A 95 -12.96 -16.67 -4.45
CA ASP A 95 -13.49 -15.71 -5.42
C ASP A 95 -12.47 -14.59 -5.73
N GLY A 96 -11.31 -14.59 -5.08
CA GLY A 96 -10.23 -13.64 -5.32
C GLY A 96 -9.57 -13.07 -4.05
N LEU A 97 -8.82 -12.00 -4.25
CA LEU A 97 -8.07 -11.26 -3.23
C LEU A 97 -8.76 -9.92 -2.95
N ASN A 98 -8.95 -9.60 -1.67
CA ASN A 98 -9.50 -8.34 -1.21
C ASN A 98 -8.49 -7.65 -0.29
N VAL A 99 -8.10 -6.43 -0.64
CA VAL A 99 -7.18 -5.61 0.16
C VAL A 99 -7.95 -4.49 0.82
N ARG A 100 -7.90 -4.44 2.15
CA ARG A 100 -8.38 -3.32 2.95
C ARG A 100 -7.25 -2.35 3.21
N ILE A 101 -7.53 -1.08 2.98
CA ILE A 101 -6.55 -0.01 2.93
C ILE A 101 -6.77 0.97 4.08
N ARG A 102 -5.69 1.41 4.70
CA ARG A 102 -5.65 2.49 5.69
C ARG A 102 -5.57 3.83 4.99
N VAL A 103 -6.70 4.53 4.95
CA VAL A 103 -6.82 5.84 4.29
C VAL A 103 -5.93 6.90 4.96
N ASP A 104 -5.73 6.78 6.27
CA ASP A 104 -4.82 7.62 7.06
C ASP A 104 -3.34 7.43 6.70
N GLY A 105 -2.97 6.24 6.22
CA GLY A 105 -1.58 5.92 5.82
C GLY A 105 -1.09 6.74 4.62
N PHE A 106 -1.97 7.11 3.70
CA PHE A 106 -1.58 7.89 2.51
C PHE A 106 -1.08 9.29 2.85
N GLY A 107 -1.70 9.95 3.84
CA GLY A 107 -1.29 11.29 4.27
C GLY A 107 0.11 11.30 4.89
N GLY A 108 0.45 10.26 5.66
CA GLY A 108 1.79 10.06 6.18
C GLY A 108 2.82 9.84 5.07
N LEU A 109 2.53 8.90 4.17
CA LEU A 109 3.40 8.56 3.05
C LEU A 109 3.66 9.75 2.12
N ALA A 110 2.63 10.51 1.75
CA ALA A 110 2.78 11.68 0.89
C ALA A 110 3.66 12.76 1.54
N ARG A 111 3.60 12.90 2.87
CA ARG A 111 4.48 13.82 3.60
C ARG A 111 5.93 13.33 3.59
N GLU A 112 6.16 12.03 3.76
CA GLU A 112 7.49 11.43 3.68
C GLU A 112 8.11 11.60 2.28
N MET A 113 7.30 11.38 1.23
CA MET A 113 7.67 11.67 -0.16
C MET A 113 8.11 13.13 -0.35
N LEU A 114 7.30 14.08 0.13
CA LEU A 114 7.59 15.52 0.00
C LEU A 114 8.81 15.97 0.84
N ALA A 115 9.08 15.29 1.95
CA ALA A 115 10.24 15.53 2.79
C ALA A 115 11.53 14.81 2.31
N GLY A 116 11.43 13.96 1.28
CA GLY A 116 12.56 13.15 0.79
C GLY A 116 13.00 12.05 1.77
N GLY A 117 12.11 11.60 2.65
CA GLY A 117 12.42 10.65 3.73
C GLY A 117 12.37 9.18 3.35
N ILE A 118 12.21 8.85 2.07
CA ILE A 118 12.13 7.47 1.58
C ILE A 118 13.52 7.00 1.15
N GLU A 119 13.99 5.90 1.73
CA GLU A 119 15.31 5.34 1.47
C GLU A 119 15.30 4.40 0.25
N ALA A 120 15.94 4.81 -0.83
CA ALA A 120 16.19 3.98 -2.01
C ALA A 120 17.53 3.22 -1.91
N ALA A 121 17.57 2.01 -2.44
CA ALA A 121 18.77 1.23 -2.68
C ALA A 121 19.50 1.81 -3.90
N ALA A 122 20.52 2.64 -3.63
CA ALA A 122 21.40 3.22 -4.64
C ALA A 122 22.24 2.18 -5.40
#